data_AF-A0A8J3QKL4-F1
#
_entry.id   AF-A0A8J3QKL4-F1
#
_cell.length_a   1.000
_cell.length_b   1.000
_cell.length_c   1.000
_cell.angle_alpha   90.00
_cell.angle_beta   90.00
_cell.angle_gamma   90.00
#
_symmetry.space_group_name_H-M   'P 1'
#
loop_
_entity.id
_entity.type
_entity.pdbx_description
1 polymer ?
#
loop_
_entity_poly.entity_id
_entity_poly.type
_entity_poly.pdbx_seq_one_letter_code
_entity_poly.pdbx_strand_id
1 'polypeptide(L)'
;MTQGTPQSNLDLELLAAQLRRHTDDLSLYSGMLLNVLSATLPPDLVQVRREGKWKARLAGRREPAVLSIAVTVGDQRYELDREDVGARAATRVCHESGGVVLSTKQVSAEEWARRLAAALAEVAGTNAAAVAALQKLTAP
;
A
#
# COMPACT_ATOMS: atom_id res chain seq x y z
N MET A 1 -5.03 -0.48 -31.49
CA MET A 1 -4.04 0.38 -30.79
C MET A 1 -4.51 0.54 -29.36
N THR A 2 -4.04 -0.29 -28.44
CA THR A 2 -4.24 -0.14 -26.99
C THR A 2 -2.93 -0.51 -26.33
N GLN A 3 -2.04 0.48 -26.21
CA GLN A 3 -0.84 0.36 -25.39
C GLN A 3 -1.24 0.69 -23.94
N GLY A 4 -1.27 -0.31 -23.08
CA GLY A 4 -1.18 -0.15 -21.62
C GLY A 4 -0.04 -1.07 -21.16
N THR A 5 0.89 -0.70 -20.29
CA THR A 5 1.00 0.45 -19.39
C THR A 5 2.45 0.50 -18.84
N PRO A 6 3.27 1.50 -19.18
CA PRO A 6 4.39 1.95 -18.34
C PRO A 6 3.93 2.89 -17.21
N GLN A 7 2.64 3.27 -17.19
CA GLN A 7 2.09 4.20 -16.19
C GLN A 7 2.09 3.60 -14.78
N SER A 8 1.74 2.32 -14.62
CA SER A 8 1.62 1.69 -13.30
C SER A 8 2.95 1.68 -12.53
N ASN A 9 4.06 1.57 -13.26
CA ASN A 9 5.39 1.53 -12.66
C ASN A 9 5.87 2.91 -12.20
N LEU A 10 5.65 3.92 -13.04
CA LEU A 10 5.95 5.30 -12.71
C LEU A 10 5.03 5.82 -11.59
N ASP A 11 3.78 5.33 -11.54
CA ASP A 11 2.81 5.62 -10.49
C ASP A 11 3.24 5.03 -9.13
N LEU A 12 3.73 3.78 -9.12
CA LEU A 12 4.31 3.12 -7.93
C LEU A 12 5.54 3.86 -7.40
N GLU A 13 6.47 4.26 -8.28
CA GLU A 13 7.66 5.05 -7.91
C GLU A 13 7.29 6.42 -7.36
N LEU A 14 6.33 7.10 -7.99
CA LEU A 14 5.82 8.39 -7.52
C LEU A 14 5.17 8.24 -6.14
N LEU A 15 4.38 7.19 -5.92
CA LEU A 15 3.76 6.88 -4.64
C LEU A 15 4.83 6.62 -3.55
N ALA A 16 5.86 5.84 -3.86
CA ALA A 16 7.00 5.61 -2.97
C ALA A 16 7.74 6.91 -2.63
N ALA A 17 7.91 7.82 -3.59
CA ALA A 17 8.51 9.12 -3.34
C ALA A 17 7.64 10.02 -2.44
N GLN A 18 6.32 10.03 -2.65
CA GLN A 18 5.36 10.76 -1.80
C GLN A 18 5.33 10.21 -0.38
N LEU A 19 5.27 8.89 -0.21
CA LEU A 19 5.35 8.22 1.10
C LEU A 19 6.61 8.63 1.86
N ARG A 20 7.78 8.59 1.20
CA ARG A 20 9.06 9.02 1.80
C ARG A 20 9.03 10.48 2.26
N ARG A 21 8.42 11.38 1.48
CA ARG A 21 8.31 12.81 1.79
C ARG A 21 7.37 13.10 2.98
N HIS A 22 6.30 12.33 3.13
CA HIS A 22 5.26 12.54 4.14
C HIS A 22 5.42 11.68 5.40
N THR A 23 6.61 11.14 5.63
CA THR A 23 6.89 10.20 6.72
C THR A 23 6.68 10.83 8.11
N ASP A 24 7.02 12.11 8.28
CA ASP A 24 7.14 12.81 9.58
C ASP A 24 5.85 12.83 10.43
N ASP A 25 4.66 12.80 9.81
CA ASP A 25 3.36 12.97 10.51
C ASP A 25 2.32 11.87 10.22
N LEU A 26 2.77 10.66 9.87
CA LEU A 26 1.87 9.56 9.48
C LEU A 26 0.81 9.17 10.53
N SER A 27 1.08 9.41 11.81
CA SER A 27 0.11 9.15 12.88
C SER A 27 -1.14 10.03 12.77
N LEU A 28 -0.98 11.28 12.33
CA LEU A 28 -2.07 12.24 12.14
C LEU A 28 -2.79 12.07 10.79
N TYR A 29 -2.10 11.53 9.78
CA TYR A 29 -2.62 11.40 8.41
C TYR A 29 -3.06 9.98 8.00
N SER A 30 -3.10 9.03 8.93
CA SER A 30 -3.45 7.62 8.66
C SER A 30 -4.73 7.44 7.85
N GLY A 31 -5.79 8.22 8.11
CA GLY A 31 -7.05 8.15 7.35
C GLY A 31 -6.94 8.61 5.90
N MET A 32 -6.16 9.67 5.64
CA MET A 32 -5.89 10.14 4.28
C MET A 32 -5.01 9.14 3.54
N LEU A 33 -3.97 8.63 4.21
CA LEU A 33 -3.06 7.64 3.65
C LEU A 33 -3.80 6.36 3.25
N LEU A 34 -4.67 5.84 4.11
CA LEU A 34 -5.51 4.68 3.82
C LEU A 34 -6.35 4.88 2.55
N ASN A 35 -6.88 6.09 2.36
CA ASN A 35 -7.71 6.41 1.21
C ASN A 35 -6.87 6.56 -0.07
N VAL A 36 -5.75 7.28 0.01
CA VAL A 36 -4.80 7.43 -1.10
C VAL A 36 -4.29 6.07 -1.55
N LEU A 37 -3.82 5.23 -0.62
CA LEU A 37 -3.32 3.88 -0.91
C LEU A 37 -4.41 2.98 -1.49
N SER A 38 -5.64 3.02 -0.96
CA SER A 38 -6.77 2.27 -1.52
C SER A 38 -7.16 2.74 -2.93
N ALA A 39 -6.89 3.99 -3.30
CA ALA A 39 -7.28 4.55 -4.60
C ALA A 39 -6.19 4.41 -5.67
N THR A 40 -4.93 4.27 -5.26
CA THR A 40 -3.76 4.28 -6.15
C THR A 40 -3.18 2.88 -6.37
N LEU A 41 -3.21 2.01 -5.34
CA LEU A 41 -2.66 0.67 -5.47
C LEU A 41 -3.63 -0.24 -6.25
N PRO A 42 -3.11 -1.08 -7.17
CA PRO A 42 -3.93 -2.06 -7.85
C PRO A 42 -4.49 -3.07 -6.82
N PRO A 43 -5.72 -3.55 -7.02
CA PRO A 43 -6.41 -4.43 -6.06
C PRO A 43 -5.69 -5.77 -5.83
N ASP A 44 -4.78 -6.14 -6.73
CA ASP A 44 -3.95 -7.35 -6.60
C ASP A 44 -2.88 -7.21 -5.50
N LEU A 45 -2.41 -5.99 -5.23
CA LEU A 45 -1.35 -5.70 -4.25
C LEU A 45 -1.88 -5.20 -2.91
N VAL A 46 -3.14 -4.74 -2.86
CA VAL A 46 -3.72 -4.13 -1.66
C VAL A 46 -5.03 -4.81 -1.25
N GLN A 47 -5.08 -5.23 0.01
CA GLN A 47 -6.31 -5.66 0.68
C GLN A 47 -6.82 -4.53 1.57
N VAL A 48 -8.04 -4.08 1.32
CA VAL A 48 -8.65 -2.95 2.03
C VAL A 48 -9.84 -3.44 2.87
N ARG A 49 -9.76 -3.27 4.19
CA ARG A 49 -10.89 -3.47 5.10
C ARG A 49 -11.54 -2.12 5.41
N ARG A 50 -12.83 -2.00 5.09
CA ARG A 50 -13.65 -0.82 5.38
C ARG A 50 -14.62 -1.11 6.52
N GLU A 51 -15.09 -0.07 7.19
CA GLU A 51 -16.11 -0.22 8.24
C GLU A 51 -17.43 -0.76 7.65
N GLY A 52 -18.27 -1.33 8.52
CA GLY A 52 -19.60 -1.76 8.13
C GLY A 52 -20.48 -0.60 7.67
N LYS A 53 -21.18 -0.76 6.54
CA LYS A 53 -22.08 0.27 5.97
C LYS A 53 -23.10 0.83 6.96
N TRP A 54 -23.55 0.00 7.90
CA TRP A 54 -24.49 0.38 8.97
C TRP A 54 -23.84 1.33 10.00
N LYS A 55 -22.60 1.05 10.40
CA LYS A 55 -21.82 1.88 11.33
C LYS A 55 -21.51 3.25 10.71
N ALA A 56 -21.13 3.26 9.43
CA ALA A 56 -20.92 4.49 8.67
C ALA A 56 -22.18 5.36 8.61
N ARG A 57 -23.35 4.76 8.35
CA ARG A 57 -24.63 5.47 8.32
C ARG A 57 -25.06 6.01 9.68
N LEU A 58 -24.85 5.24 10.76
CA LEU A 58 -25.10 5.70 12.12
C LEU A 58 -24.22 6.91 12.48
N ALA A 59 -22.99 6.93 11.98
CA ALA A 59 -22.05 8.04 12.14
C ALA A 59 -22.29 9.20 11.15
N GLY A 60 -23.41 9.21 10.41
CA GLY A 60 -23.77 10.28 9.46
C GLY A 60 -22.93 10.32 8.18
N ARG A 61 -22.13 9.28 7.89
CA ARG A 61 -21.24 9.22 6.73
C ARG A 61 -21.88 8.44 5.58
N ARG A 62 -21.81 8.99 4.37
CA ARG A 62 -22.33 8.34 3.14
C ARG A 62 -21.49 7.15 2.70
N GLU A 63 -20.19 7.19 2.96
CA GLU A 63 -19.25 6.14 2.57
C GLU A 63 -18.54 5.55 3.80
N PRO A 64 -18.36 4.22 3.83
CA PRO A 64 -17.66 3.55 4.92
C PRO A 64 -16.19 3.91 4.88
N ALA A 65 -15.66 4.35 6.03
CA ALA A 65 -14.26 4.69 6.14
C ALA A 65 -13.38 3.44 6.06
N VAL A 66 -12.18 3.60 5.49
CA VAL A 66 -11.17 2.55 5.51
C VAL A 66 -10.66 2.39 6.94
N LEU A 67 -10.69 1.16 7.49
CA LEU A 67 -10.24 0.84 8.84
C LEU A 67 -8.91 0.08 8.84
N SER A 68 -8.63 -0.67 7.78
CA SER A 68 -7.35 -1.36 7.66
C SER A 68 -6.95 -1.48 6.21
N ILE A 69 -5.65 -1.42 5.95
CA ILE A 69 -5.04 -1.85 4.70
C ILE A 69 -3.96 -2.87 5.00
N ALA A 70 -3.81 -3.82 4.09
CA ALA A 70 -2.66 -4.68 4.02
C ALA A 70 -2.12 -4.63 2.60
N VAL A 71 -0.86 -4.24 2.45
CA VAL A 71 -0.17 -4.23 1.15
C VAL A 71 0.81 -5.38 1.16
N THR A 72 0.70 -6.29 0.20
CA THR A 72 1.64 -7.42 0.06
C THR A 72 2.59 -7.13 -1.09
N VAL A 73 3.89 -7.13 -0.81
CA VAL A 73 4.96 -6.81 -1.75
C VAL A 73 6.07 -7.84 -1.56
N GLY A 74 6.23 -8.75 -2.52
CA GLY A 74 7.18 -9.86 -2.39
C GLY A 74 6.84 -10.79 -1.23
N ASP A 75 7.79 -10.97 -0.31
CA ASP A 75 7.66 -11.78 0.93
C ASP A 75 7.22 -10.92 2.14
N GLN A 76 6.87 -9.65 1.93
CA GLN A 76 6.53 -8.74 3.01
C GLN A 76 5.10 -8.24 2.90
N ARG A 77 4.37 -8.28 4.01
CA ARG A 77 3.04 -7.70 4.17
C ARG A 77 3.07 -6.54 5.14
N TYR A 78 2.64 -5.38 4.67
CA TYR A 78 2.61 -4.13 5.40
C TYR A 78 1.19 -3.83 5.80
N GLU A 79 0.90 -3.92 7.10
CA GLU A 79 -0.44 -3.74 7.64
C GLU A 79 -0.53 -2.43 8.40
N LEU A 80 -1.58 -1.67 8.12
CA LEU A 80 -1.96 -0.49 8.87
C LEU A 80 -3.42 -0.63 9.24
N ASP A 81 -3.68 -0.74 10.54
CA ASP A 81 -5.02 -0.89 11.09
C ASP A 81 -5.34 0.23 12.08
N ARG A 82 -6.61 0.60 12.15
CA ARG A 82 -7.14 1.49 13.19
C ARG A 82 -8.46 0.93 13.68
N GLU A 83 -8.70 1.10 14.97
CA GLU A 83 -9.93 0.64 15.62
C GLU A 83 -11.16 1.43 15.14
N ASP A 84 -11.02 2.75 15.03
CA ASP A 84 -12.08 3.64 14.55
C ASP A 84 -11.52 4.88 13.84
N VAL A 85 -12.40 5.68 13.25
CA VAL A 85 -12.04 6.93 12.58
C VAL A 85 -11.63 7.97 13.63
N GLY A 86 -10.36 8.38 13.59
CA GLY A 86 -9.76 9.28 14.57
C GLY A 86 -8.94 8.57 15.66
N ALA A 87 -9.00 7.23 15.73
CA ALA A 87 -8.12 6.45 16.59
C ALA A 87 -6.69 6.39 16.04
N ARG A 88 -5.71 6.19 16.93
CA ARG A 88 -4.31 6.00 16.54
C ARG A 88 -4.18 4.73 15.70
N ALA A 89 -3.57 4.84 14.53
CA ALA A 89 -3.29 3.69 13.68
C ALA A 89 -2.15 2.85 14.28
N ALA A 90 -2.33 1.54 14.30
CA ALA A 90 -1.31 0.55 14.58
C ALA A 90 -0.69 0.08 13.26
N THR A 91 0.63 0.09 13.19
CA THR A 91 1.41 -0.33 12.01
C THR A 91 2.19 -1.60 12.30
N ARG A 92 2.02 -2.60 11.45
CA ARG A 92 2.69 -3.90 11.55
C ARG A 92 3.34 -4.25 10.23
N VAL A 93 4.47 -4.95 10.32
CA VAL A 93 5.13 -5.57 9.17
C VAL A 93 5.21 -7.06 9.43
N CYS A 94 4.56 -7.80 8.56
CA CYS A 94 4.52 -9.25 8.53
C CYS A 94 5.51 -9.72 7.45
N HIS A 95 6.32 -10.72 7.77
CA HIS A 95 7.16 -11.43 6.80
C HIS A 95 6.43 -12.74 6.46
N GLU A 96 6.12 -12.95 5.20
CA GLU A 96 5.29 -14.03 4.68
C GLU A 96 6.01 -14.73 3.54
N SER A 97 6.46 -15.97 3.80
CA SER A 97 7.07 -16.79 2.76
C SER A 97 6.18 -17.97 2.41
N GLY A 98 5.85 -18.10 1.13
CA GLY A 98 5.01 -19.19 0.63
C GLY A 98 3.61 -19.25 1.24
N GLY A 99 3.06 -18.12 1.71
CA GLY A 99 1.74 -18.03 2.33
C GLY A 99 1.71 -18.32 3.84
N VAL A 100 2.86 -18.43 4.49
CA VAL A 100 2.95 -18.59 5.96
C VAL A 100 3.60 -17.36 6.58
N VAL A 101 2.93 -16.75 7.57
CA VAL A 101 3.48 -15.64 8.35
C VAL A 101 4.61 -16.17 9.23
N LEU A 102 5.85 -15.82 8.86
CA LEU A 102 7.07 -16.18 9.58
C LEU A 102 7.29 -15.28 10.80
N SER A 103 6.95 -13.99 10.68
CA SER A 103 7.21 -13.01 11.73
C SER A 103 6.29 -11.82 11.59
N THR A 104 5.74 -11.35 12.71
CA THR A 104 4.97 -10.10 12.78
C THR A 104 5.68 -9.13 13.70
N LYS A 105 6.01 -7.94 13.20
CA LYS A 105 6.68 -6.89 13.98
C LYS A 105 5.82 -5.63 13.98
N GLN A 106 5.43 -5.16 15.16
CA GLN A 106 4.86 -3.83 15.30
C GLN A 106 5.99 -2.80 15.15
N VAL A 107 5.78 -1.81 14.29
CA VAL A 107 6.77 -0.76 14.00
C VAL A 107 6.10 0.60 14.11
N SER A 108 6.89 1.66 14.24
CA SER A 108 6.39 3.04 14.14
C SER A 108 5.84 3.32 12.73
N ALA A 109 4.90 4.25 12.62
CA ALA A 109 4.29 4.60 11.35
C ALA A 109 5.33 5.12 10.32
N GLU A 110 6.31 5.89 10.79
CA GLU A 110 7.44 6.34 9.96
C GLU A 110 8.21 5.17 9.34
N GLU A 111 8.61 4.22 10.18
CA GLU A 111 9.37 3.05 9.76
C GLU A 111 8.55 2.16 8.82
N TRP A 112 7.25 2.02 9.08
CA TRP A 112 6.33 1.31 8.20
C TRP A 112 6.30 1.92 6.80
N ALA A 113 6.11 3.23 6.69
CA ALA A 113 6.02 3.91 5.39
C ALA A 113 7.35 3.92 4.65
N ARG A 114 8.47 4.10 5.36
CA ARG A 114 9.81 4.01 4.76
C ARG A 114 10.04 2.63 4.15
N ARG A 115 9.70 1.57 4.87
CA ARG A 115 9.86 0.19 4.39
C ARG A 115 8.92 -0.14 3.24
N LEU A 116 7.66 0.31 3.31
CA LEU A 116 6.71 0.14 2.21
C LEU A 116 7.18 0.87 0.96
N ALA A 117 7.61 2.13 1.08
CA ALA A 117 8.12 2.90 -0.04
C ALA A 117 9.35 2.24 -0.70
N ALA A 118 10.28 1.72 0.11
CA ALA A 118 11.41 0.97 -0.40
C ALA A 118 10.95 -0.29 -1.15
N ALA A 119 10.04 -1.08 -0.58
CA ALA A 119 9.53 -2.29 -1.22
C ALA A 119 8.77 -2.00 -2.53
N LEU A 120 7.96 -0.94 -2.57
CA LEU A 120 7.27 -0.51 -3.79
C LEU A 120 8.25 -0.06 -4.87
N ALA A 121 9.32 0.63 -4.49
CA ALA A 121 10.38 1.04 -5.42
C ALA A 121 11.15 -0.17 -5.99
N GLU A 122 11.44 -1.17 -5.16
CA GLU A 122 12.09 -2.41 -5.60
C GLU A 122 11.22 -3.20 -6.58
N VAL A 123 9.92 -3.30 -6.31
CA VAL A 123 8.97 -3.93 -7.24
C VAL A 123 8.85 -3.10 -8.52
N ALA A 124 8.85 -1.78 -8.42
CA ALA A 124 8.80 -0.94 -9.59
C ALA A 124 10.06 -1.08 -10.46
N GLY A 125 11.24 -1.15 -9.83
CA GLY A 125 12.51 -1.41 -10.52
C GLY A 125 12.54 -2.80 -11.17
N THR A 126 12.09 -3.83 -10.45
CA THR A 126 12.04 -5.21 -10.95
C THR A 126 11.05 -5.36 -12.09
N ASN A 127 9.86 -4.76 -11.99
CA ASN A 127 8.84 -4.84 -13.03
C ASN A 127 9.24 -4.03 -14.26
N ALA A 128 9.85 -2.85 -14.10
CA ALA A 128 10.48 -2.12 -15.21
C ALA A 128 11.57 -2.95 -15.90
N ALA A 129 12.45 -3.60 -15.12
CA ALA A 129 13.52 -4.43 -15.67
C ALA A 129 12.96 -5.66 -16.41
N ALA A 130 11.93 -6.32 -15.86
CA ALA A 130 11.25 -7.45 -16.47
C ALA A 130 10.54 -7.03 -17.77
N VAL A 131 9.81 -5.92 -17.76
CA VAL A 131 9.16 -5.34 -18.94
C VAL A 131 10.19 -4.91 -19.99
N ALA A 132 11.30 -4.28 -19.58
CA ALA A 132 12.39 -3.90 -20.49
C ALA A 132 13.12 -5.10 -21.10
N ALA A 133 13.31 -6.18 -20.33
CA ALA A 133 13.87 -7.44 -20.82
C ALA A 133 12.94 -8.13 -21.82
N LEU A 134 11.63 -8.15 -21.56
CA LEU A 134 10.62 -8.65 -22.49
C LEU A 134 10.56 -7.82 -23.78
N GLN A 135 10.71 -6.49 -23.68
CA GLN A 135 10.81 -5.61 -24.86
C GLN A 135 12.07 -5.88 -25.68
N LYS A 136 13.22 -6.14 -25.05
CA LYS A 136 14.46 -6.51 -25.75
C LYS A 136 14.37 -7.84 -26.49
N LEU A 137 13.59 -8.79 -26.00
CA LEU A 137 13.36 -10.08 -26.64
C LEU A 137 12.34 -10.03 -27.78
N THR A 138 11.45 -9.03 -27.77
CA THR A 138 10.37 -8.87 -28.77
C THR A 138 10.67 -7.75 -29.77
N ALA A 139 11.73 -6.95 -29.55
CA ALA A 139 12.21 -5.97 -30.52
C ALA A 139 12.93 -6.69 -31.68
N PRO A 140 12.55 -6.42 -32.94
CA PRO A 140 13.09 -7.09 -34.12
C PRO A 140 14.57 -6.77 -34.40
#